data_AF-A0A7R9TQ08-F1
#
_entry.id   AF-A0A7R9TQ08-F1
#
_cell.length_a   1.000
_cell.length_b   1.000
_cell.length_c   1.000
_cell.angle_alpha   90.00
_cell.angle_beta   90.00
_cell.angle_gamma   90.00
#
_symmetry.space_group_name_H-M   'P 1'
#
loop_
_entity.id
_entity.type
_entity.pdbx_description
1 polymer ?
#
loop_
_entity_poly.entity_id
_entity_poly.type
_entity_poly.pdbx_seq_one_letter_code
_entity_poly.pdbx_strand_id
1 'polypeptide(L)'
;GGDASCLNDKQTCMARALFVYAKLNPGIRYVQGMNELYAPLFYVFRTAPSCARDVDAEADAFFCFSTLMGEFRDHYCKQLDNSDVGVKATLARLDQMLEARDPTLHTHLTETHGVAPTLYAFRWVTLLLTQEFTLPDTLSLWDALLAEQRDRLECLLRLCVAMLMHSREVLLQGDFAACVK
;
A
#
# COMPACT_ATOMS: atom_id res chain seq x y z
N GLY A 1 -24.83 21.48 -9.86
CA GLY A 1 -25.79 20.50 -10.39
C GLY A 1 -25.11 19.21 -10.80
N GLY A 2 -24.20 19.24 -11.78
CA GLY A 2 -23.57 18.05 -12.36
C GLY A 2 -22.40 17.42 -11.60
N ASP A 3 -21.62 18.19 -10.83
CA ASP A 3 -20.47 17.62 -10.10
C ASP A 3 -20.87 16.67 -8.97
N ALA A 4 -21.98 16.96 -8.29
CA ALA A 4 -22.47 16.13 -7.19
C ALA A 4 -23.00 14.77 -7.68
N SER A 5 -23.66 14.71 -8.84
CA SER A 5 -24.12 13.42 -9.40
C SER A 5 -22.94 12.57 -9.88
N CYS A 6 -21.97 13.18 -10.57
CA CYS A 6 -20.77 12.48 -11.05
C CYS A 6 -19.90 11.96 -9.90
N LEU A 7 -19.74 12.73 -8.82
CA LEU A 7 -19.05 12.27 -7.60
C LEU A 7 -19.78 11.09 -6.95
N ASN A 8 -21.11 11.15 -6.88
CA ASN A 8 -21.92 10.06 -6.34
C ASN A 8 -21.83 8.79 -7.20
N ASP A 9 -21.73 8.94 -8.52
CA ASP A 9 -21.54 7.82 -9.46
C ASP A 9 -20.17 7.16 -9.25
N LYS A 10 -19.10 7.94 -9.06
CA LYS A 10 -17.75 7.42 -8.76
C LYS A 10 -17.73 6.61 -7.45
N GLN A 11 -18.31 7.17 -6.40
CA GLN A 11 -18.40 6.50 -5.10
C GLN A 11 -19.21 5.21 -5.19
N THR A 12 -20.27 5.20 -6.00
CA THR A 12 -21.10 4.02 -6.23
C THR A 12 -20.35 2.91 -6.96
N CYS A 13 -19.57 3.24 -8.01
CA CYS A 13 -18.71 2.28 -8.71
C CYS A 13 -17.69 1.64 -7.77
N MET A 14 -16.96 2.47 -7.00
CA MET A 14 -15.98 1.96 -6.03
C MET A 14 -16.63 1.07 -4.97
N ALA A 15 -17.76 1.49 -4.40
CA ALA A 15 -18.48 0.71 -3.39
C ALA A 15 -18.95 -0.65 -3.95
N ARG A 16 -19.45 -0.69 -5.19
CA ARG A 16 -19.87 -1.93 -5.86
C ARG A 16 -18.68 -2.85 -6.11
N ALA A 17 -17.58 -2.34 -6.65
CA ALA A 17 -16.37 -3.11 -6.91
C ALA A 17 -15.83 -3.75 -5.61
N LEU A 18 -15.68 -2.98 -4.54
CA LEU A 18 -15.20 -3.46 -3.24
C LEU A 18 -16.18 -4.45 -2.59
N PHE A 19 -17.49 -4.24 -2.75
CA PHE A 19 -18.51 -5.18 -2.28
C PHE A 19 -18.41 -6.52 -3.02
N VAL A 20 -18.26 -6.51 -4.35
CA VAL A 20 -18.09 -7.71 -5.15
C VAL A 20 -16.81 -8.44 -4.73
N TYR A 21 -15.69 -7.74 -4.55
CA TYR A 21 -14.45 -8.35 -4.06
C TYR A 21 -14.66 -9.07 -2.73
N ALA A 22 -15.32 -8.42 -1.76
CA ALA A 22 -15.57 -8.99 -0.46
C ALA A 22 -16.47 -10.24 -0.50
N LYS A 23 -17.41 -10.29 -1.45
CA LYS A 23 -18.26 -11.46 -1.68
C LYS A 23 -17.52 -12.63 -2.33
N LEU A 24 -16.61 -12.34 -3.26
CA LEU A 24 -15.79 -13.35 -3.92
C LEU A 24 -14.68 -13.90 -3.01
N ASN A 25 -14.25 -13.13 -2.00
CA ASN A 25 -13.15 -13.50 -1.10
C ASN A 25 -13.63 -13.56 0.37
N PRO A 26 -14.46 -14.55 0.77
CA PRO A 26 -15.07 -14.60 2.10
C PRO A 26 -14.06 -14.76 3.25
N GLY A 27 -12.86 -15.27 2.98
CA GLY A 27 -11.77 -15.38 3.97
C GLY A 27 -11.11 -14.04 4.31
N ILE A 28 -11.10 -13.09 3.37
CA ILE A 28 -10.49 -11.76 3.54
C ILE A 28 -11.57 -10.73 3.86
N ARG A 29 -12.65 -10.73 3.06
CA ARG A 29 -13.72 -9.72 3.03
C ARG A 29 -13.16 -8.33 2.72
N TYR A 30 -13.97 -7.30 2.91
CA TYR A 30 -13.50 -5.92 2.83
C TYR A 30 -12.74 -5.55 4.11
N VAL A 31 -11.57 -4.93 3.94
CA VAL A 31 -10.78 -4.32 5.01
C VAL A 31 -10.63 -2.84 4.71
N GLN A 32 -10.80 -1.99 5.74
CA GLN A 32 -10.59 -0.55 5.61
C GLN A 32 -9.17 -0.27 5.11
N GLY A 33 -9.05 0.56 4.06
CA GLY A 33 -7.79 0.81 3.36
C GLY A 33 -7.75 0.20 1.95
N MET A 34 -8.51 -0.88 1.68
CA MET A 34 -8.58 -1.46 0.33
C MET A 34 -9.15 -0.47 -0.71
N ASN A 35 -10.00 0.46 -0.27
CA ASN A 35 -10.50 1.56 -1.09
C ASN A 35 -9.37 2.46 -1.61
N GLU A 36 -8.30 2.64 -0.84
CA GLU A 36 -7.12 3.44 -1.21
C GLU A 36 -6.27 2.74 -2.28
N LEU A 37 -6.32 1.42 -2.36
CA LEU A 37 -5.68 0.65 -3.43
C LEU A 37 -6.51 0.64 -4.72
N TYR A 38 -7.84 0.58 -4.59
CA TYR A 38 -8.74 0.58 -5.74
C TYR A 38 -8.80 1.96 -6.41
N ALA A 39 -8.77 3.05 -5.64
CA ALA A 39 -8.94 4.42 -6.15
C ALA A 39 -7.93 4.80 -7.25
N PRO A 40 -6.61 4.60 -7.09
CA PRO A 40 -5.62 4.90 -8.14
C PRO A 40 -5.88 4.12 -9.43
N LEU A 41 -6.20 2.82 -9.33
CA LEU A 41 -6.50 1.99 -10.50
C LEU A 41 -7.74 2.50 -11.23
N PHE A 42 -8.82 2.74 -10.49
CA PHE A 42 -10.06 3.25 -11.06
C PHE A 42 -9.89 4.62 -11.71
N TYR A 43 -9.08 5.49 -11.10
CA TYR A 43 -8.72 6.78 -11.68
C TYR A 43 -8.01 6.62 -13.03
N VAL A 44 -7.00 5.75 -13.12
CA VAL A 44 -6.24 5.52 -14.36
C VAL A 44 -7.15 4.99 -15.46
N PHE A 45 -7.91 3.93 -15.21
CA PHE A 45 -8.78 3.34 -16.24
C PHE A 45 -9.89 4.28 -16.69
N ARG A 46 -10.42 5.11 -15.80
CA ARG A 46 -11.47 6.07 -16.14
C ARG A 46 -10.97 7.30 -16.90
N THR A 47 -9.70 7.67 -16.69
CA THR A 47 -9.07 8.82 -17.38
C THR A 47 -8.32 8.40 -18.65
N ALA A 48 -8.12 7.10 -18.86
CA ALA A 48 -7.46 6.55 -20.03
C ALA A 48 -8.24 6.87 -21.33
N PRO A 49 -7.58 7.43 -22.37
CA PRO A 49 -8.23 7.75 -23.64
C PRO A 49 -8.82 6.54 -24.38
N SER A 50 -8.31 5.33 -24.08
CA SER A 50 -8.67 4.07 -24.71
C SER A 50 -9.92 3.40 -24.14
N CYS A 51 -10.35 3.77 -22.94
CA CYS A 51 -11.51 3.18 -22.28
C CYS A 51 -12.77 3.95 -22.71
N ALA A 52 -13.39 3.51 -23.82
CA ALA A 52 -14.48 4.24 -24.47
C ALA A 52 -15.79 4.33 -23.64
N ARG A 53 -15.91 3.61 -22.51
CA ARG A 53 -17.10 3.62 -21.64
C ARG A 53 -16.72 3.45 -20.17
N ASP A 54 -17.43 4.17 -19.28
CA ASP A 54 -17.25 4.08 -17.81
C ASP A 54 -17.40 2.65 -17.26
N VAL A 55 -18.24 1.81 -17.87
CA VAL A 55 -18.47 0.42 -17.46
C VAL A 55 -17.23 -0.44 -17.69
N ASP A 56 -16.51 -0.21 -18.79
CA ASP A 56 -15.29 -0.95 -19.11
C ASP A 56 -14.19 -0.56 -18.09
N ALA A 57 -14.11 0.72 -17.70
CA ALA A 57 -13.15 1.20 -16.71
C ALA A 57 -13.34 0.59 -15.30
N GLU A 58 -14.59 0.43 -14.82
CA GLU A 58 -14.85 -0.21 -13.52
C GLU A 58 -14.43 -1.67 -13.52
N ALA A 59 -14.76 -2.40 -14.59
CA ALA A 59 -14.43 -3.81 -14.74
C ALA A 59 -12.92 -4.05 -14.85
N ASP A 60 -12.22 -3.25 -15.66
CA ASP A 60 -10.76 -3.33 -15.82
C ASP A 60 -10.05 -2.99 -14.50
N ALA A 61 -10.47 -1.91 -13.82
CA ALA A 61 -9.94 -1.54 -12.52
C ALA A 61 -10.18 -2.64 -11.48
N PHE A 62 -11.37 -3.26 -11.47
CA PHE A 62 -11.70 -4.37 -10.58
C PHE A 62 -10.83 -5.60 -10.84
N PHE A 63 -10.57 -5.92 -12.10
CA PHE A 63 -9.70 -7.04 -12.46
C PHE A 63 -8.27 -6.78 -11.98
N CYS A 64 -7.69 -5.63 -12.32
CA CYS A 64 -6.34 -5.26 -11.87
C CYS A 64 -6.23 -5.22 -10.34
N PHE A 65 -7.23 -4.66 -9.66
CA PHE A 65 -7.29 -4.66 -8.20
C PHE A 65 -7.34 -6.08 -7.63
N SER A 66 -8.16 -6.96 -8.20
CA SER A 66 -8.28 -8.34 -7.73
C SER A 66 -6.98 -9.12 -7.92
N THR A 67 -6.28 -8.90 -9.04
CA THR A 67 -4.95 -9.47 -9.28
C THR A 67 -3.93 -8.96 -8.26
N LEU A 68 -3.87 -7.64 -8.06
CA LEU A 68 -2.98 -7.01 -7.08
C LEU A 68 -3.24 -7.55 -5.66
N MET A 69 -4.50 -7.58 -5.26
CA MET A 69 -4.90 -8.14 -3.97
C MET A 69 -4.58 -9.63 -3.84
N GLY A 70 -4.58 -10.40 -4.94
CA GLY A 70 -4.19 -11.80 -4.93
C GLY A 70 -2.76 -12.03 -4.43
N GLU A 71 -1.86 -11.09 -4.70
CA GLU A 71 -0.46 -11.14 -4.27
C GLU A 71 -0.26 -10.65 -2.82
N PHE A 72 -1.00 -9.61 -2.40
CA PHE A 72 -0.88 -9.02 -1.06
C PHE A 72 -1.92 -9.52 -0.05
N ARG A 73 -2.74 -10.51 -0.42
CA ARG A 73 -3.87 -11.00 0.39
C ARG A 73 -3.49 -11.42 1.80
N ASP A 74 -2.30 -11.99 1.97
CA ASP A 74 -1.88 -12.56 3.25
C ASP A 74 -1.66 -11.46 4.30
N HIS A 75 -1.37 -10.22 3.87
CA HIS A 75 -1.30 -9.04 4.73
C HIS A 75 -2.66 -8.61 5.31
N TYR A 76 -3.76 -9.05 4.72
CA TYR A 76 -5.12 -8.73 5.14
C TYR A 76 -5.79 -9.86 5.93
N CYS A 77 -5.15 -11.02 6.01
CA CYS A 77 -5.65 -12.17 6.75
C CYS A 77 -5.14 -12.14 8.18
N LYS A 78 -5.96 -11.69 9.14
CA LYS A 78 -5.58 -11.62 10.57
C LYS A 78 -5.07 -12.93 11.15
N GLN A 79 -5.50 -14.07 10.59
CA GLN A 79 -5.03 -15.40 11.03
C GLN A 79 -3.56 -15.65 10.69
N LEU A 80 -3.03 -14.94 9.68
CA LEU A 80 -1.65 -15.04 9.22
C LEU A 80 -0.72 -14.03 9.90
N ASP A 81 -1.22 -13.13 10.75
CA ASP A 81 -0.42 -12.10 11.41
C ASP A 81 0.76 -12.67 12.21
N ASN A 82 0.65 -13.90 12.72
CA ASN A 82 1.72 -14.59 13.46
C ASN A 82 2.40 -15.70 12.63
N SER A 83 2.25 -15.67 11.31
CA SER A 83 2.87 -16.60 10.37
C SER A 83 3.99 -15.93 9.57
N ASP A 84 4.83 -16.75 8.91
CA ASP A 84 5.96 -16.29 8.10
C ASP A 84 5.55 -15.58 6.80
N VAL A 85 4.25 -15.59 6.46
CA VAL A 85 3.70 -14.94 5.25
C VAL A 85 2.84 -13.71 5.56
N GLY A 86 2.59 -13.44 6.85
CA GLY A 86 1.78 -12.31 7.28
C GLY A 86 2.48 -10.96 7.19
N VAL A 87 1.72 -9.90 7.49
CA VAL A 87 2.24 -8.52 7.51
C VAL A 87 3.38 -8.35 8.53
N LYS A 88 3.34 -9.02 9.68
CA LYS A 88 4.43 -8.93 10.68
C LYS A 88 5.75 -9.52 10.16
N ALA A 89 5.69 -10.66 9.47
CA ALA A 89 6.87 -11.25 8.84
C ALA A 89 7.46 -10.32 7.77
N THR A 90 6.58 -9.68 6.99
CA THR A 90 6.98 -8.68 6.00
C THR A 90 7.66 -7.47 6.66
N LEU A 91 7.12 -6.97 7.78
CA LEU A 91 7.72 -5.88 8.55
C LEU A 91 9.04 -6.28 9.22
N ALA A 92 9.19 -7.53 9.64
CA ALA A 92 10.47 -8.05 10.13
C ALA A 92 11.53 -8.11 9.03
N ARG A 93 11.13 -8.47 7.79
CA ARG A 93 12.03 -8.40 6.62
C ARG A 93 12.45 -6.96 6.33
N LEU A 94 11.53 -6.00 6.42
CA LEU A 94 11.86 -4.57 6.31
C LEU A 94 12.91 -4.15 7.35
N ASP A 95 12.72 -4.56 8.61
CA ASP A 95 13.63 -4.26 9.71
C ASP A 95 15.04 -4.80 9.46
N GLN A 96 15.14 -6.06 9.04
CA GLN A 96 16.41 -6.70 8.67
C GLN A 96 17.09 -6.00 7.48
N MET A 97 16.32 -5.55 6.50
CA MET A 97 16.86 -4.79 5.37
C MET A 97 17.40 -3.43 5.81
N LEU A 98 16.74 -2.76 6.76
CA LEU A 98 17.24 -1.53 7.36
C LEU A 98 18.51 -1.78 8.16
N GLU A 99 18.54 -2.80 9.02
CA GLU A 99 19.71 -3.19 9.82
C GLU A 99 20.93 -3.45 8.91
N ALA A 100 20.74 -4.24 7.85
CA ALA A 100 21.81 -4.53 6.90
C ALA A 100 22.31 -3.29 6.13
N ARG A 101 21.44 -2.28 5.93
CA ARG A 101 21.74 -1.11 5.12
C ARG A 101 22.29 0.07 5.92
N ASP A 102 21.75 0.29 7.11
CA ASP A 102 22.12 1.35 8.04
C ASP A 102 21.90 0.89 9.50
N PRO A 103 22.87 0.14 10.06
CA PRO A 103 22.79 -0.34 11.44
C PRO A 103 22.61 0.79 12.46
N THR A 104 23.19 1.97 12.19
CA THR A 104 23.09 3.11 13.12
C THR A 104 21.67 3.63 13.22
N LEU A 105 20.98 3.81 12.08
CA LEU A 105 19.58 4.20 12.09
C LEU A 105 18.68 3.12 12.69
N HIS A 106 18.95 1.84 12.38
CA HIS A 106 18.21 0.72 12.95
C HIS A 106 18.30 0.67 14.48
N THR A 107 19.50 0.72 15.05
CA THR A 107 19.72 0.75 16.51
C THR A 107 19.08 1.97 17.17
N HIS A 108 19.12 3.14 16.50
CA HIS A 108 18.47 4.35 17.01
C HIS A 108 16.94 4.16 17.12
N LEU A 109 16.30 3.67 16.07
CA LEU A 109 14.86 3.46 16.07
C LEU A 109 14.46 2.36 17.07
N THR A 110 15.11 1.20 17.02
CA THR A 110 14.69 0.00 17.75
C THR A 110 15.17 0.00 19.20
N GLU A 111 16.48 0.06 19.45
CA GLU A 111 17.05 -0.10 20.79
C GLU A 111 16.98 1.19 21.60
N THR A 112 17.27 2.35 20.97
CA THR A 112 17.35 3.63 21.68
C THR A 112 15.96 4.18 22.00
N HIS A 113 15.03 4.09 21.06
CA HIS A 113 13.69 4.67 21.19
C HIS A 113 12.55 3.65 21.25
N GLY A 114 12.76 2.37 20.96
CA GLY A 114 11.68 1.37 21.00
C GLY A 114 10.65 1.52 19.87
N VAL A 115 11.02 2.16 18.77
CA VAL A 115 10.17 2.38 17.59
C VAL A 115 10.18 1.13 16.71
N ALA A 116 9.18 0.26 16.92
CA ALA A 116 9.01 -0.92 16.10
C ALA A 116 8.52 -0.58 14.67
N PRO A 117 8.94 -1.32 13.63
CA PRO A 117 8.48 -1.12 12.25
C PRO A 117 6.97 -1.07 12.05
N THR A 118 6.21 -1.81 12.87
CA THR A 118 4.74 -1.80 12.85
C THR A 118 4.14 -0.41 13.11
N LEU A 119 4.85 0.48 13.81
CA LEU A 119 4.35 1.82 14.14
C LEU A 119 4.36 2.78 12.95
N TYR A 120 5.35 2.67 12.06
CA TYR A 120 5.50 3.57 10.91
C TYR A 120 5.21 2.88 9.57
N ALA A 121 5.63 1.63 9.37
CA ALA A 121 5.59 0.96 8.08
C ALA A 121 4.40 0.03 7.85
N PHE A 122 3.58 -0.25 8.86
CA PHE A 122 2.38 -1.09 8.68
C PHE A 122 1.51 -0.56 7.54
N ARG A 123 1.27 0.75 7.53
CA ARG A 123 0.47 1.42 6.51
C ARG A 123 1.16 1.49 5.16
N TRP A 124 2.48 1.66 5.15
CA TRP A 124 3.31 1.69 3.93
C TRP A 124 3.17 0.39 3.15
N VAL A 125 3.29 -0.73 3.86
CA VAL A 125 3.22 -2.07 3.27
C VAL A 125 1.79 -2.41 2.88
N THR A 126 0.83 -2.27 3.80
CA THR A 126 -0.56 -2.70 3.54
C THR A 126 -1.23 -1.87 2.46
N LEU A 127 -0.92 -0.57 2.38
CA LEU A 127 -1.53 0.35 1.40
C LEU A 127 -0.62 0.65 0.21
N LEU A 128 0.48 -0.08 0.01
CA LEU A 128 1.42 0.12 -1.11
C LEU A 128 1.78 1.61 -1.31
N LEU A 129 2.06 2.28 -0.19
CA LEU A 129 2.46 3.69 -0.09
C LEU A 129 1.44 4.74 -0.58
N THR A 130 0.17 4.38 -0.83
CA THR A 130 -0.83 5.31 -1.40
C THR A 130 -1.20 6.51 -0.54
N GLN A 131 -0.94 6.50 0.77
CA GLN A 131 -1.13 7.68 1.63
C GLN A 131 0.19 8.29 2.16
N GLU A 132 1.32 7.95 1.54
CA GLU A 132 2.59 8.68 1.76
C GLU A 132 2.82 9.76 0.71
N PHE A 133 2.15 9.65 -0.44
CA PHE A 133 2.42 10.45 -1.61
C PHE A 133 1.14 11.02 -2.20
N THR A 134 1.28 12.08 -3.01
CA THR A 134 0.15 12.58 -3.81
C THR A 134 -0.25 11.54 -4.86
N LEU A 135 -1.45 11.64 -5.45
CA LEU A 135 -1.88 10.69 -6.47
C LEU A 135 -0.90 10.61 -7.66
N PRO A 136 -0.43 11.71 -8.28
CA PRO A 136 0.56 11.62 -9.36
C PRO A 136 1.86 10.91 -8.98
N ASP A 137 2.37 11.18 -7.77
CA ASP A 137 3.58 10.54 -7.26
C ASP A 137 3.35 9.05 -6.97
N THR A 138 2.18 8.71 -6.43
CA THR A 138 1.74 7.33 -6.20
C THR A 138 1.66 6.56 -7.52
N LEU A 139 1.09 7.16 -8.57
CA LEU A 139 1.02 6.53 -9.90
C LEU A 139 2.42 6.31 -10.47
N SER A 140 3.33 7.29 -10.34
CA SER A 140 4.71 7.16 -10.80
C SER A 140 5.49 6.08 -10.05
N LEU A 141 5.27 5.97 -8.73
CA LEU A 141 5.81 4.90 -7.90
C LEU A 141 5.23 3.54 -8.32
N TRP A 142 3.93 3.49 -8.60
CA TRP A 142 3.23 2.29 -9.00
C TRP A 142 3.65 1.81 -10.40
N ASP A 143 4.05 2.69 -11.31
CA ASP A 143 4.65 2.27 -12.58
C ASP A 143 5.90 1.41 -12.35
N ALA A 144 6.78 1.81 -11.43
CA ALA A 144 7.95 1.03 -11.06
C ALA A 144 7.58 -0.27 -10.33
N LEU A 145 6.63 -0.20 -9.40
CA LEU A 145 6.20 -1.34 -8.59
C LEU A 145 5.48 -2.42 -9.44
N LEU A 146 4.62 -2.00 -10.36
CA LEU A 146 3.87 -2.90 -11.24
C LEU A 146 4.73 -3.42 -12.41
N ALA A 147 5.78 -2.69 -12.80
CA ALA A 147 6.76 -3.16 -13.78
C ALA A 147 7.68 -4.27 -13.22
N GLU A 148 7.81 -4.41 -11.90
CA GLU A 148 8.59 -5.49 -11.27
C GLU A 148 7.89 -6.85 -11.47
N GLN A 149 8.61 -7.77 -12.10
CA GLN A 149 8.08 -9.09 -12.51
C GLN A 149 8.53 -10.22 -11.58
N ARG A 150 9.59 -10.03 -10.78
CA ARG A 150 10.18 -11.09 -9.96
C ARG A 150 9.62 -11.11 -8.55
N ASP A 151 9.80 -10.01 -7.82
CA ASP A 151 9.37 -9.88 -6.43
C ASP A 151 8.94 -8.44 -6.15
N ARG A 152 7.65 -8.17 -6.35
CA ARG A 152 7.05 -6.86 -6.10
C ARG A 152 7.11 -6.47 -4.63
N LEU A 153 7.02 -7.45 -3.73
CA LEU A 153 7.10 -7.19 -2.29
C LEU A 153 8.50 -6.72 -1.91
N GLU A 154 9.55 -7.38 -2.38
CA GLU A 154 10.93 -6.92 -2.20
C GLU A 154 11.14 -5.51 -2.76
N CYS A 155 10.60 -5.21 -3.95
CA CYS A 155 10.65 -3.87 -4.54
C CYS A 155 10.01 -2.82 -3.60
N LEU A 156 8.81 -3.11 -3.10
CA LEU A 156 8.14 -2.26 -2.10
C LEU A 156 8.99 -2.05 -0.85
N LEU A 157 9.57 -3.12 -0.29
CA LEU A 157 10.40 -3.02 0.90
C LEU A 157 11.67 -2.17 0.66
N ARG A 158 12.28 -2.27 -0.52
CA ARG A 158 13.41 -1.40 -0.90
C ARG A 158 13.01 0.06 -1.00
N LEU A 159 11.82 0.36 -1.52
CA LEU A 159 11.27 1.72 -1.55
C LEU A 159 11.06 2.24 -0.12
N CYS A 160 10.49 1.43 0.79
CA CYS A 160 10.34 1.78 2.20
C CYS A 160 11.70 2.07 2.88
N VAL A 161 12.72 1.23 2.66
CA VAL A 161 14.08 1.50 3.19
C VAL A 161 14.65 2.78 2.59
N ALA A 162 14.46 3.03 1.29
CA ALA A 162 14.93 4.27 0.67
C ALA A 162 14.27 5.51 1.27
N MET A 163 12.99 5.45 1.63
CA MET A 163 12.30 6.54 2.36
C MET A 163 12.93 6.78 3.74
N LEU A 164 13.23 5.72 4.50
CA LEU A 164 13.91 5.85 5.80
C LEU A 164 15.31 6.47 5.65
N MET A 165 16.06 6.03 4.63
CA MET A 165 17.38 6.59 4.33
C MET A 165 17.30 8.07 3.92
N HIS A 166 16.26 8.46 3.18
CA HIS A 166 16.04 9.85 2.80
C HIS A 166 15.79 10.74 4.03
N SER A 167 15.04 10.24 5.02
CA SER A 167 14.72 10.95 6.27
C SER A 167 15.75 10.72 7.39
N ARG A 168 16.86 10.03 7.11
CA ARG A 168 17.83 9.54 8.11
C ARG A 168 18.28 10.61 9.09
N GLU A 169 18.69 11.78 8.61
CA GLU A 169 19.22 12.85 9.47
C GLU A 169 18.17 13.36 10.47
N VAL A 170 16.92 13.47 10.01
CA VAL A 170 15.80 13.90 10.84
C VAL A 170 15.46 12.82 11.88
N LEU A 171 15.45 11.56 11.47
CA LEU A 171 15.15 10.43 12.36
C LEU A 171 16.20 10.28 13.46
N LEU A 172 17.49 10.40 13.15
CA LEU A 172 18.57 10.30 14.15
C LEU A 172 18.58 11.44 15.18
N GLN A 173 18.01 12.60 14.82
CA GLN A 173 17.86 13.73 15.74
C GLN A 173 16.53 13.69 16.51
N GLY A 174 15.59 12.86 16.05
CA GLY A 174 14.25 12.73 16.59
C GLY A 174 14.20 11.82 17.82
N ASP A 175 13.22 12.08 18.68
CA ASP A 175 12.79 11.16 19.73
C ASP A 175 11.72 10.18 19.20
N PHE A 176 11.16 9.35 20.08
CA PHE A 176 10.10 8.40 19.72
C PHE A 176 8.93 9.06 18.96
N ALA A 177 8.47 10.24 19.40
CA ALA A 177 7.33 10.90 18.80
C ALA A 177 7.65 11.51 17.42
N ALA A 178 8.90 11.96 17.22
CA ALA A 178 9.37 12.42 15.93
C ALA A 178 9.55 11.28 14.92
N CYS A 179 9.97 10.10 15.38
CA CYS A 179 10.22 8.94 14.51
C CYS A 179 8.96 8.18 14.05
N VAL A 180 7.81 8.45 14.65
CA VAL A 180 6.52 7.80 14.32
C VAL A 180 5.59 8.70 13.50
N LYS A 181 5.99 9.96 13.25
CA LYS A 181 5.26 10.91 12.40
C LYS A 181 5.70 10.84 10.96
#